data_AF-A0A7S1KVB8-F1
#
_entry.id   AF-A0A7S1KVB8-F1
#
_cell.length_a   1.000
_cell.length_b   1.000
_cell.length_c   1.000
_cell.angle_alpha   90.00
_cell.angle_beta   90.00
_cell.angle_gamma   90.00
#
_symmetry.space_group_name_H-M   'P 1'
#
loop_
_entity.id
_entity.type
_entity.pdbx_description
1 polymer ?
#
loop_
_entity_poly.entity_id
_entity_poly.type
_entity_poly.pdbx_seq_one_letter_code
_entity_poly.pdbx_strand_id
1 'polypeptide(L)'
;APMMYAAPAPPMAAAAPPPPPMAAAAPPPPPMAGAAPVPQPPPAAQVQQQQPEEGQADGEAMDYTRVPKELDKRFEKLDTDSALRPTIISPGDIWTKKAQKALLASPTISVLDSSGQKEEKDAAFDLLDALTKSGALPVDHAALHIVIAATHCFDKTVTETVVQDNTNPIDKVERSTLIMASTIHQKPAAALIRQAQYSRVSSTSPMLFVEDGAA
;
A
#
# COMPACT_ATOMS: atom_id res chain seq x y z
N ALA A 1 -3.94 74.58 -20.45
CA ALA A 1 -4.73 74.97 -21.64
C ALA A 1 -3.84 75.82 -22.55
N PRO A 2 -3.96 75.80 -23.89
CA PRO A 2 -4.67 74.94 -24.84
C PRO A 2 -3.69 74.28 -25.87
N MET A 3 -4.04 73.29 -26.69
CA MET A 3 -4.63 73.40 -28.04
C MET A 3 -4.93 71.97 -28.55
N MET A 4 -6.11 71.80 -29.16
CA MET A 4 -6.55 70.57 -29.81
C MET A 4 -5.87 70.37 -31.17
N TYR A 5 -5.56 69.11 -31.52
CA TYR A 5 -5.47 68.66 -32.92
C TYR A 5 -6.11 67.27 -33.06
N ALA A 6 -6.75 67.06 -34.21
CA ALA A 6 -7.65 65.97 -34.54
C ALA A 6 -6.97 64.62 -34.91
N ALA A 7 -7.77 63.55 -34.87
CA ALA A 7 -7.47 62.11 -34.98
C ALA A 7 -6.82 61.62 -36.31
N PRO A 8 -6.29 60.36 -36.35
CA PRO A 8 -7.09 59.25 -36.92
C PRO A 8 -6.85 57.81 -36.38
N ALA A 9 -7.87 56.97 -36.63
CA ALA A 9 -7.94 55.51 -36.86
C ALA A 9 -7.66 54.49 -35.73
N PRO A 10 -8.54 53.45 -35.57
CA PRO A 10 -8.36 52.35 -34.62
C PRO A 10 -7.33 51.32 -35.13
N PRO A 11 -6.60 50.61 -34.24
CA PRO A 11 -5.70 49.53 -34.65
C PRO A 11 -6.48 48.34 -35.20
N MET A 12 -5.99 47.82 -36.32
CA MET A 12 -6.54 46.68 -37.06
C MET A 12 -6.63 45.43 -36.19
N ALA A 13 -7.78 44.75 -36.28
CA ALA A 13 -7.99 43.41 -35.74
C ALA A 13 -7.03 42.42 -36.45
N ALA A 14 -6.21 41.72 -35.67
CA ALA A 14 -5.40 40.61 -36.16
C ALA A 14 -6.31 39.43 -36.50
N ALA A 15 -6.29 39.02 -37.77
CA ALA A 15 -7.05 37.89 -38.30
C ALA A 15 -6.49 36.55 -37.81
N ALA A 16 -7.37 35.66 -37.37
CA ALA A 16 -7.07 34.28 -37.01
C ALA A 16 -6.72 33.43 -38.25
N PRO A 17 -5.83 32.42 -38.14
CA PRO A 17 -5.45 31.56 -39.25
C PRO A 17 -6.60 30.61 -39.67
N PRO A 18 -6.69 30.24 -40.96
CA PRO A 18 -7.78 29.44 -41.51
C PRO A 18 -7.72 27.95 -41.13
N PRO A 19 -8.86 27.24 -41.11
CA PRO A 19 -8.93 25.81 -40.83
C PRO A 19 -8.32 24.95 -41.95
N PRO A 20 -7.81 23.74 -41.63
CA PRO A 20 -7.22 22.83 -42.62
C PRO A 20 -8.28 22.26 -43.58
N PRO A 21 -7.88 21.95 -44.85
CA PRO A 21 -8.80 21.51 -45.89
C PRO A 21 -9.30 20.07 -45.69
N MET A 22 -10.58 19.85 -46.00
CA MET A 22 -11.23 18.54 -46.05
C MET A 22 -10.53 17.63 -47.08
N ALA A 23 -10.04 16.48 -46.62
CA ALA A 23 -9.54 15.42 -47.49
C ALA A 23 -10.71 14.77 -48.26
N ALA A 24 -10.52 14.63 -49.56
CA ALA A 24 -11.45 14.03 -50.51
C ALA A 24 -11.69 12.54 -50.22
N ALA A 25 -12.92 12.09 -50.50
CA ALA A 25 -13.34 10.70 -50.39
C ALA A 25 -12.53 9.78 -51.33
N ALA A 26 -11.99 8.70 -50.80
CA ALA A 26 -11.34 7.63 -51.55
C ALA A 26 -12.39 6.67 -52.18
N PRO A 27 -12.09 6.04 -53.33
CA PRO A 27 -13.00 5.10 -54.00
C PRO A 27 -13.10 3.75 -53.25
N PRO A 28 -14.18 2.96 -53.45
CA PRO A 28 -14.36 1.68 -52.77
C PRO A 28 -13.38 0.60 -53.27
N PRO A 29 -12.97 -0.35 -52.41
CA PRO A 29 -12.08 -1.44 -52.78
C PRO A 29 -12.78 -2.53 -53.61
N PRO A 30 -12.03 -3.31 -54.43
CA PRO A 30 -12.55 -4.41 -55.23
C PRO A 30 -12.98 -5.61 -54.37
N PRO A 31 -13.87 -6.51 -54.88
CA PRO A 31 -14.34 -7.66 -54.13
C PRO A 31 -13.25 -8.73 -54.05
N MET A 32 -12.69 -8.96 -52.85
CA MET A 32 -11.82 -10.10 -52.62
C MET A 32 -12.64 -11.36 -52.38
N ALA A 33 -12.37 -12.34 -53.23
CA ALA A 33 -12.78 -13.73 -53.11
C ALA A 33 -12.21 -14.40 -51.85
N GLY A 34 -13.02 -15.27 -51.24
CA GLY A 34 -12.58 -16.45 -50.50
C GLY A 34 -11.75 -16.22 -49.23
N ALA A 35 -12.37 -15.74 -48.16
CA ALA A 35 -11.80 -15.83 -46.81
C ALA A 35 -12.19 -17.17 -46.16
N ALA A 36 -11.19 -17.99 -45.87
CA ALA A 36 -11.27 -19.17 -45.02
C ALA A 36 -11.80 -18.79 -43.61
N PRO A 37 -12.48 -19.71 -42.89
CA PRO A 37 -13.05 -19.40 -41.59
C PRO A 37 -11.96 -19.11 -40.56
N VAL A 38 -12.01 -17.90 -40.02
CA VAL A 38 -11.23 -17.46 -38.86
C VAL A 38 -11.55 -18.35 -37.66
N PRO A 39 -10.54 -18.93 -36.96
CA PRO A 39 -10.78 -19.66 -35.72
C PRO A 39 -11.40 -18.73 -34.68
N GLN A 40 -12.54 -19.13 -34.12
CA GLN A 40 -13.16 -18.42 -33.01
C GLN A 40 -12.22 -18.46 -31.79
N PRO A 41 -12.01 -17.34 -31.09
CA PRO A 41 -11.31 -17.37 -29.81
C PRO A 41 -12.12 -18.22 -28.82
N PRO A 42 -11.47 -19.04 -27.98
CA PRO A 42 -12.15 -19.86 -26.99
C PRO A 42 -12.99 -18.98 -26.05
N PRO A 43 -14.11 -19.51 -25.49
CA PRO A 43 -14.91 -18.77 -24.54
C PRO A 43 -14.03 -18.29 -23.40
N ALA A 44 -14.09 -17.00 -23.08
CA ALA A 44 -13.43 -16.42 -21.93
C ALA A 44 -13.81 -17.27 -20.71
N ALA A 45 -12.82 -18.00 -20.18
CA ALA A 45 -12.95 -18.66 -18.91
C ALA A 45 -13.32 -17.58 -17.90
N GLN A 46 -14.51 -17.69 -17.32
CA GLN A 46 -14.90 -16.87 -16.20
C GLN A 46 -13.86 -17.15 -15.12
N VAL A 47 -12.93 -16.22 -14.94
CA VAL A 47 -12.06 -16.20 -13.77
C VAL A 47 -13.02 -15.93 -12.62
N GLN A 48 -13.52 -17.02 -12.05
CA GLN A 48 -14.27 -17.03 -10.82
C GLN A 48 -13.33 -16.35 -9.82
N GLN A 49 -13.61 -15.08 -9.51
CA GLN A 49 -12.97 -14.40 -8.41
C GLN A 49 -13.31 -15.26 -7.20
N GLN A 50 -12.33 -16.09 -6.80
CA GLN A 50 -12.34 -16.72 -5.50
C GLN A 50 -12.34 -15.55 -4.53
N GLN A 51 -13.53 -15.23 -4.01
CA GLN A 51 -13.63 -14.55 -2.73
C GLN A 51 -12.67 -15.29 -1.80
N PRO A 52 -11.79 -14.59 -1.07
CA PRO A 52 -11.10 -15.21 0.05
C PRO A 52 -12.20 -15.88 0.86
N GLU A 53 -12.11 -17.21 1.02
CA GLU A 53 -12.89 -17.89 2.03
C GLU A 53 -12.66 -17.10 3.31
N GLU A 54 -13.71 -16.47 3.82
CA GLU A 54 -13.78 -16.02 5.21
C GLU A 54 -13.67 -17.31 6.02
N GLY A 55 -12.43 -17.76 6.22
CA GLY A 55 -12.11 -18.73 7.22
C GLY A 55 -12.65 -18.15 8.51
N GLN A 56 -13.74 -18.73 9.00
CA GLN A 56 -14.14 -18.63 10.39
C GLN A 56 -12.93 -19.09 11.19
N ALA A 57 -12.09 -18.12 11.55
CA ALA A 57 -11.11 -18.26 12.58
C ALA A 57 -11.92 -18.31 13.87
N ASP A 58 -12.33 -19.52 14.24
CA ASP A 58 -12.75 -19.86 15.61
C ASP A 58 -11.50 -19.88 16.52
N GLY A 59 -10.72 -18.80 16.43
CA GLY A 59 -9.51 -18.55 17.19
C GLY A 59 -9.79 -17.42 18.15
N GLU A 60 -9.30 -17.54 19.38
CA GLU A 60 -9.29 -16.45 20.35
C GLU A 60 -8.94 -15.13 19.65
N ALA A 61 -9.79 -14.12 19.84
CA ALA A 61 -9.57 -12.80 19.26
C ALA A 61 -8.15 -12.33 19.62
N MET A 62 -7.30 -12.19 18.61
CA MET A 62 -5.91 -11.82 18.78
C MET A 62 -5.80 -10.44 19.40
N ASP A 63 -5.20 -10.34 20.59
CA ASP A 63 -4.95 -9.07 21.24
C ASP A 63 -3.72 -8.40 20.59
N TYR A 64 -3.98 -7.54 19.60
CA TYR A 64 -2.95 -6.81 18.88
C TYR A 64 -2.14 -5.84 19.75
N THR A 65 -2.63 -5.47 20.95
CA THR A 65 -1.87 -4.62 21.88
C THR A 65 -0.65 -5.33 22.47
N ARG A 66 -0.61 -6.66 22.41
CA ARG A 66 0.49 -7.49 22.88
C ARG A 66 1.60 -7.66 21.85
N VAL A 67 1.32 -7.36 20.57
CA VAL A 67 2.27 -7.57 19.46
C VAL A 67 3.60 -6.85 19.67
N PRO A 68 3.66 -5.58 20.14
CA PRO A 68 4.95 -4.93 20.41
C PRO A 68 5.80 -5.68 21.43
N LYS A 69 5.20 -6.11 22.56
CA LYS A 69 5.92 -6.83 23.62
C LYS A 69 6.39 -8.22 23.17
N GLU A 70 5.56 -8.92 22.38
CA GLU A 70 5.93 -10.22 21.84
C GLU A 70 7.04 -10.08 20.78
N LEU A 71 7.00 -9.05 19.94
CA LEU A 71 8.08 -8.74 19.00
C LEU A 71 9.39 -8.52 19.75
N ASP A 72 9.41 -7.65 20.77
CA ASP A 72 10.61 -7.40 21.58
C ASP A 72 11.19 -8.70 22.15
N LYS A 73 10.35 -9.52 22.78
CA LYS A 73 10.75 -10.84 23.33
C LYS A 73 11.31 -11.78 22.26
N ARG A 74 10.69 -11.85 21.08
CA ARG A 74 11.15 -12.71 19.97
C ARG A 74 12.47 -12.21 19.41
N PHE A 75 12.66 -10.89 19.32
CA PHE A 75 13.91 -10.30 18.86
C PHE A 75 15.04 -10.51 19.84
N GLU A 76 14.81 -10.34 21.15
CA GLU A 76 15.81 -10.65 22.18
C GLU A 76 16.27 -12.11 22.13
N LYS A 77 15.36 -13.03 21.78
CA LYS A 77 15.66 -14.47 21.73
C LYS A 77 16.32 -14.91 20.42
N LEU A 78 15.86 -14.41 19.28
CA LEU A 78 16.16 -14.96 17.96
C LEU A 78 17.09 -14.08 17.11
N ASP A 79 17.21 -12.79 17.43
CA ASP A 79 18.10 -11.88 16.69
C ASP A 79 19.45 -11.75 17.36
N THR A 80 20.49 -12.18 16.66
CA THR A 80 21.88 -12.09 17.12
C THR A 80 22.49 -10.71 16.89
N ASP A 81 21.95 -9.95 15.94
CA ASP A 81 22.61 -8.76 15.40
C ASP A 81 21.97 -7.46 15.89
N SER A 82 20.83 -7.53 16.58
CA SER A 82 20.06 -6.35 17.01
C SER A 82 19.83 -5.37 15.85
N ALA A 83 19.47 -5.90 14.68
CA ALA A 83 19.45 -5.16 13.42
C ALA A 83 18.21 -4.28 13.25
N LEU A 84 17.15 -4.49 14.04
CA LEU A 84 15.90 -3.76 13.90
C LEU A 84 15.83 -2.53 14.80
N ARG A 85 15.25 -1.45 14.26
CA ARG A 85 14.90 -0.23 14.99
C ARG A 85 13.45 0.14 14.72
N PRO A 86 12.70 0.61 15.74
CA PRO A 86 11.37 1.15 15.54
C PRO A 86 11.39 2.32 14.54
N THR A 87 10.43 2.34 13.61
CA THR A 87 10.28 3.44 12.65
C THR A 87 9.10 4.31 13.06
N ILE A 88 9.34 5.61 13.20
CA ILE A 88 8.28 6.58 13.43
C ILE A 88 7.59 6.89 12.09
N ILE A 89 6.28 6.65 12.02
CA ILE A 89 5.44 7.07 10.89
C ILE A 89 4.80 8.40 11.27
N SER A 90 5.15 9.47 10.57
CA SER A 90 4.53 10.78 10.73
C SER A 90 3.52 11.03 9.60
N PRO A 91 2.31 11.53 9.90
CA PRO A 91 1.39 11.98 8.86
C PRO A 91 2.00 13.19 8.12
N GLY A 92 1.69 13.32 6.83
CA GLY A 92 2.11 14.50 6.06
C GLY A 92 1.37 15.77 6.49
N ASP A 93 1.98 16.93 6.26
CA ASP A 93 1.49 18.23 6.77
C ASP A 93 0.14 18.66 6.18
N ILE A 94 -0.19 18.15 4.98
CA ILE A 94 -1.38 18.58 4.22
C ILE A 94 -2.14 17.36 3.72
N TRP A 95 -3.41 17.25 4.09
CA TRP A 95 -4.32 16.20 3.62
C TRP A 95 -5.40 16.78 2.71
N THR A 96 -5.88 15.97 1.77
CA THR A 96 -7.08 16.30 0.98
C THR A 96 -8.25 15.50 1.52
N LYS A 97 -9.22 16.18 2.14
CA LYS A 97 -10.44 15.59 2.66
C LYS A 97 -11.54 15.67 1.61
N LYS A 98 -12.22 14.55 1.39
CA LYS A 98 -13.48 14.49 0.62
C LYS A 98 -14.60 14.16 1.60
N ALA A 99 -15.64 14.98 1.65
CA ALA A 99 -16.75 14.81 2.59
C ALA A 99 -18.09 15.00 1.89
N GLN A 100 -19.14 14.35 2.39
CA GLN A 100 -20.50 14.46 1.88
C GLN A 100 -21.44 14.62 3.07
N LYS A 101 -22.15 15.75 3.15
CA LYS A 101 -22.98 16.10 4.32
C LYS A 101 -24.24 15.24 4.47
N ALA A 102 -24.75 14.72 3.36
CA ALA A 102 -25.91 13.84 3.29
C ALA A 102 -25.78 12.92 2.07
N LEU A 103 -26.43 11.75 2.09
CA LEU A 103 -26.35 10.73 1.02
C LEU A 103 -26.58 11.26 -0.41
N LEU A 104 -27.41 12.30 -0.56
CA LEU A 104 -27.74 12.90 -1.86
C LEU A 104 -27.07 14.27 -2.11
N ALA A 105 -26.27 14.77 -1.17
CA ALA A 105 -25.58 16.05 -1.33
C ALA A 105 -24.32 15.90 -2.21
N SER A 106 -23.91 16.96 -2.90
CA SER A 106 -22.66 16.95 -3.66
C SER A 106 -21.45 16.79 -2.74
N PRO A 107 -20.48 15.92 -3.05
CA PRO A 107 -19.24 15.82 -2.29
C PRO A 107 -18.42 17.11 -2.36
N THR A 108 -17.88 17.52 -1.22
CA THR A 108 -16.99 18.66 -1.07
C THR A 108 -15.56 18.18 -0.86
N ILE A 109 -14.60 18.86 -1.49
CA ILE A 109 -13.18 18.61 -1.30
C ILE A 109 -12.58 19.80 -0.56
N SER A 110 -11.87 19.54 0.53
CA SER A 110 -11.15 20.55 1.30
C SER A 110 -9.73 20.09 1.58
N VAL A 111 -8.88 21.06 1.90
CA VAL A 111 -7.51 20.82 2.35
C VAL A 111 -7.48 20.92 3.87
N LEU A 112 -6.82 19.97 4.53
CA LEU A 112 -6.62 19.97 5.97
C LEU A 112 -5.14 20.21 6.26
N ASP A 113 -4.85 21.24 7.05
CA ASP A 113 -3.54 21.47 7.65
C ASP A 113 -3.39 20.64 8.95
N SER A 114 -2.25 20.77 9.63
CA SER A 114 -1.98 20.03 10.88
C SER A 114 -3.01 20.27 11.98
N SER A 115 -3.62 21.47 12.04
CA SER A 115 -4.65 21.78 13.03
C SER A 115 -5.98 21.10 12.69
N GLY A 116 -6.41 21.19 11.42
CA GLY A 116 -7.60 20.51 10.93
C GLY A 116 -7.46 18.98 10.97
N GLN A 117 -6.27 18.43 10.73
CA GLN A 117 -6.01 17.00 10.90
C GLN A 117 -6.24 16.53 12.34
N LYS A 118 -5.85 17.35 13.34
CA LYS A 118 -6.06 17.04 14.75
C LYS A 118 -7.55 17.06 15.11
N GLU A 119 -8.27 18.10 14.68
CA GLU A 119 -9.71 18.22 14.90
C GLU A 119 -10.48 17.03 14.31
N GLU A 120 -10.15 16.64 13.08
CA GLU A 120 -10.78 15.50 12.41
C GLU A 120 -10.43 14.16 13.06
N LYS A 121 -9.19 14.01 13.54
CA LYS A 121 -8.77 12.84 14.32
C LYS A 121 -9.59 12.75 15.60
N ASP A 122 -9.67 13.82 16.38
CA ASP A 122 -10.39 13.85 17.65
C ASP A 122 -11.88 13.55 17.42
N ALA A 123 -12.51 14.16 16.40
CA ALA A 123 -13.90 13.89 16.02
C ALA A 123 -14.14 12.41 15.61
N ALA A 124 -13.18 11.78 14.92
CA ALA A 124 -13.28 10.37 14.56
C ALA A 124 -13.19 9.45 15.79
N PHE A 125 -12.32 9.77 16.76
CA PHE A 125 -12.22 9.00 18.01
C PHE A 125 -13.45 9.19 18.90
N ASP A 126 -14.02 10.39 18.96
CA ASP A 126 -15.28 10.64 19.70
C ASP A 126 -16.44 9.84 19.10
N LEU A 127 -16.51 9.77 17.76
CA LEU A 127 -17.51 8.93 17.08
C LEU A 127 -17.30 7.44 17.42
N LEU A 128 -16.05 6.95 17.39
CA LEU A 128 -15.75 5.57 17.76
C LEU A 128 -16.10 5.28 19.22
N ASP A 129 -15.78 6.19 20.14
CA ASP A 129 -16.12 6.07 21.56
C ASP A 129 -17.64 6.02 21.77
N ALA A 130 -18.38 6.91 21.10
CA ALA A 130 -19.83 6.96 21.15
C ALA A 130 -20.49 5.69 20.58
N LEU A 131 -20.00 5.18 19.44
CA LEU A 131 -20.52 3.97 18.81
C LEU A 131 -20.20 2.71 19.62
N THR A 132 -19.02 2.65 20.23
CA THR A 132 -18.59 1.50 21.04
C THR A 132 -19.04 1.59 22.50
N LYS A 133 -19.67 2.69 22.93
CA LYS A 133 -19.89 3.01 24.36
C LYS A 133 -18.62 2.83 25.17
N SER A 134 -17.53 3.45 24.71
CA SER A 134 -16.19 3.33 25.29
C SER A 134 -15.67 1.89 25.37
N GLY A 135 -15.94 1.11 24.31
CA GLY A 135 -15.50 -0.27 24.17
C GLY A 135 -16.43 -1.34 24.75
N ALA A 136 -17.60 -0.97 25.29
CA ALA A 136 -18.59 -1.92 25.79
C ALA A 136 -19.39 -2.64 24.68
N LEU A 137 -19.45 -2.07 23.48
CA LEU A 137 -20.14 -2.62 22.32
C LEU A 137 -19.12 -2.98 21.22
N PRO A 138 -19.13 -4.21 20.68
CA PRO A 138 -18.25 -4.61 19.59
C PRO A 138 -18.63 -3.94 18.26
N VAL A 139 -17.68 -3.89 17.33
CA VAL A 139 -17.88 -3.37 15.96
C VAL A 139 -17.77 -4.52 14.98
N ASP A 140 -18.91 -5.02 14.50
CA ASP A 140 -18.95 -6.23 13.65
C ASP A 140 -18.65 -5.97 12.17
N HIS A 141 -18.89 -4.74 11.69
CA HIS A 141 -18.78 -4.37 10.28
C HIS A 141 -17.68 -3.32 10.04
N ALA A 142 -16.50 -3.57 10.59
CA ALA A 142 -15.31 -2.74 10.37
C ALA A 142 -14.08 -3.60 10.04
N ALA A 143 -13.18 -3.03 9.24
CA ALA A 143 -11.86 -3.59 9.03
C ALA A 143 -10.84 -2.82 9.87
N LEU A 144 -10.10 -3.54 10.73
CA LEU A 144 -8.99 -2.97 11.48
C LEU A 144 -7.69 -3.22 10.72
N HIS A 145 -7.04 -2.15 10.28
CA HIS A 145 -5.73 -2.21 9.65
C HIS A 145 -4.67 -1.77 10.65
N ILE A 146 -3.69 -2.64 10.91
CA ILE A 146 -2.58 -2.36 11.83
C ILE A 146 -1.30 -2.29 11.00
N VAL A 147 -0.58 -1.18 11.13
CA VAL A 147 0.70 -0.97 10.45
C VAL A 147 1.81 -1.05 11.48
N ILE A 148 2.73 -1.98 11.27
CA ILE A 148 3.95 -2.13 12.07
C ILE A 148 5.11 -1.79 11.14
N ALA A 149 5.82 -0.71 11.44
CA ALA A 149 6.98 -0.28 10.69
C ALA A 149 8.25 -0.44 11.52
N ALA A 150 9.27 -1.00 10.88
CA ALA A 150 10.58 -1.16 11.47
C ALA A 150 11.66 -1.02 10.39
N THR A 151 12.82 -0.52 10.78
CA THR A 151 13.96 -0.28 9.91
C THR A 151 15.02 -1.33 10.20
N HIS A 152 15.46 -2.07 9.18
CA HIS A 152 16.63 -2.93 9.27
C HIS A 152 17.89 -2.08 9.08
N CYS A 153 18.76 -2.08 10.08
CA CYS A 153 20.06 -1.41 10.08
C CYS A 153 21.16 -2.46 9.91
N PHE A 154 22.18 -2.13 9.13
CA PHE A 154 23.38 -2.94 8.99
C PHE A 154 24.51 -2.31 9.79
N ASP A 155 25.16 -3.09 10.64
CA ASP A 155 26.27 -2.61 11.48
C ASP A 155 27.58 -2.48 10.69
N LYS A 156 27.67 -3.20 9.56
CA LYS A 156 28.82 -3.28 8.67
C LYS A 156 28.52 -2.67 7.32
N THR A 157 29.54 -2.10 6.69
CA THR A 157 29.46 -1.64 5.31
C THR A 157 29.29 -2.81 4.33
N VAL A 158 28.86 -2.51 3.11
CA VAL A 158 28.78 -3.52 2.03
C VAL A 158 30.14 -4.14 1.75
N THR A 159 31.22 -3.34 1.78
CA THR A 159 32.59 -3.82 1.56
C THR A 159 33.01 -4.80 2.64
N GLU A 160 32.75 -4.50 3.92
CA GLU A 160 33.04 -5.41 5.02
C GLU A 160 32.23 -6.70 4.89
N THR A 161 30.92 -6.60 4.67
CA THR A 161 30.03 -7.76 4.67
C THR A 161 30.26 -8.69 3.48
N VAL A 162 30.37 -8.14 2.27
CA VAL A 162 30.42 -8.94 1.03
C VAL A 162 31.86 -9.29 0.64
N VAL A 163 32.80 -8.37 0.83
CA VAL A 163 34.19 -8.59 0.38
C VAL A 163 35.05 -9.20 1.48
N GLN A 164 34.99 -8.66 2.70
CA GLN A 164 35.84 -9.15 3.79
C GLN A 164 35.27 -10.42 4.44
N ASP A 165 33.97 -10.40 4.77
CA ASP A 165 33.31 -11.50 5.47
C ASP A 165 32.67 -12.52 4.51
N ASN A 166 32.64 -12.25 3.20
CA ASN A 166 32.00 -13.08 2.17
C ASN A 166 30.61 -13.59 2.57
N THR A 167 29.83 -12.73 3.21
CA THR A 167 28.51 -13.06 3.75
C THR A 167 27.43 -12.33 2.96
N ASN A 168 26.29 -12.98 2.74
CA ASN A 168 25.16 -12.36 2.06
C ASN A 168 24.32 -11.53 3.07
N PRO A 169 24.25 -10.20 2.94
CA PRO A 169 23.47 -9.37 3.86
C PRO A 169 21.96 -9.65 3.81
N ILE A 170 21.47 -10.24 2.71
CA ILE A 170 20.05 -10.60 2.56
C ILE A 170 19.62 -11.62 3.61
N ASP A 171 20.51 -12.52 4.04
CA ASP A 171 20.16 -13.55 5.01
C ASP A 171 19.80 -12.93 6.38
N LYS A 172 20.45 -11.81 6.75
CA LYS A 172 20.11 -11.05 7.97
C LYS A 172 18.73 -10.38 7.85
N VAL A 173 18.44 -9.78 6.70
CA VAL A 173 17.16 -9.14 6.44
C VAL A 173 16.03 -10.16 6.46
N GLU A 174 16.24 -11.30 5.79
CA GLU A 174 15.28 -12.40 5.74
C GLU A 174 14.98 -12.93 7.14
N ARG A 175 16.01 -13.13 7.98
CA ARG A 175 15.82 -13.53 9.38
C ARG A 175 14.94 -12.54 10.13
N SER A 176 15.29 -11.26 10.09
CA SER A 176 14.54 -10.20 10.79
C SER A 176 13.08 -10.12 10.30
N THR A 177 12.86 -10.30 9.00
CA THR A 177 11.52 -10.32 8.39
C THR A 177 10.70 -11.52 8.86
N LEU A 178 11.32 -12.71 8.95
CA LEU A 178 10.64 -13.92 9.41
C LEU A 178 10.31 -13.89 10.91
N ILE A 179 11.16 -13.27 11.74
CA ILE A 179 10.85 -13.04 13.15
C ILE A 179 9.61 -12.14 13.28
N MET A 180 9.54 -11.05 12.52
CA MET A 180 8.36 -10.18 12.51
C MET A 180 7.11 -10.91 12.00
N ALA A 181 7.22 -11.57 10.84
CA ALA A 181 6.09 -12.23 10.19
C ALA A 181 5.55 -13.39 11.03
N SER A 182 6.41 -14.21 11.64
CA SER A 182 6.00 -15.31 12.53
C SER A 182 5.30 -14.80 13.79
N THR A 183 5.66 -13.62 14.26
CA THR A 183 5.04 -12.97 15.42
C THR A 183 3.68 -12.36 15.07
N ILE A 184 3.57 -11.70 13.92
CA ILE A 184 2.32 -11.06 13.50
C ILE A 184 1.28 -12.10 13.07
N HIS A 185 1.70 -13.11 12.28
CA HIS A 185 0.80 -14.13 11.75
C HIS A 185 0.57 -15.31 12.69
N GLN A 186 1.29 -15.38 13.83
CA GLN A 186 1.24 -16.49 14.78
C GLN A 186 1.42 -17.86 14.10
N LYS A 187 2.37 -17.92 13.16
CA LYS A 187 2.72 -19.12 12.40
C LYS A 187 4.21 -19.38 12.53
N PRO A 188 4.64 -20.65 12.58
CA PRO A 188 6.06 -20.98 12.59
C PRO A 188 6.72 -20.47 11.29
N ALA A 189 8.01 -20.11 11.36
CA ALA A 189 8.76 -19.59 10.21
C ALA A 189 8.71 -20.54 8.99
N ALA A 190 8.69 -21.85 9.23
CA ALA A 190 8.54 -22.88 8.21
C ALA A 190 7.26 -22.75 7.37
N ALA A 191 6.15 -22.31 7.97
CA ALA A 191 4.87 -22.14 7.30
C ALA A 191 4.77 -20.82 6.52
N LEU A 192 5.71 -19.89 6.71
CA LEU A 192 5.75 -18.57 6.06
C LEU A 192 6.68 -18.52 4.84
N ILE A 193 7.47 -19.58 4.62
CA ILE A 193 8.39 -19.69 3.50
C ILE A 193 7.92 -20.77 2.52
N ARG A 194 8.33 -20.64 1.25
CA ARG A 194 8.10 -21.69 0.26
C ARG A 194 8.96 -22.91 0.57
N GLN A 195 8.41 -24.11 0.39
CA GLN A 195 9.12 -25.36 0.69
C GLN A 195 10.50 -25.46 0.02
N ALA A 196 10.64 -24.96 -1.21
CA ALA A 196 11.91 -24.95 -1.94
C ALA A 196 13.02 -24.12 -1.27
N GLN A 197 12.66 -23.15 -0.42
CA GLN A 197 13.60 -22.28 0.29
C GLN A 197 13.96 -22.81 1.68
N TYR A 198 13.25 -23.81 2.19
CA TYR A 198 13.42 -24.31 3.56
C TYR A 198 14.87 -24.66 3.88
N SER A 199 15.52 -25.46 3.04
CA SER A 199 16.90 -25.92 3.27
C SER A 199 17.92 -24.78 3.32
N ARG A 200 17.72 -23.71 2.54
CA ARG A 200 18.61 -22.54 2.54
C ARG A 200 18.44 -21.76 3.84
N VAL A 201 17.20 -21.41 4.17
CA VAL A 201 16.88 -20.58 5.34
C VAL A 201 17.23 -21.31 6.64
N SER A 202 16.99 -22.63 6.70
CA SER A 202 17.36 -23.44 7.87
C SER A 202 18.87 -23.55 8.07
N SER A 203 19.64 -23.53 6.98
CA SER A 203 21.11 -23.58 7.06
C SER A 203 21.68 -22.25 7.54
N THR A 204 21.14 -21.12 7.10
CA THR A 204 21.67 -19.80 7.45
C THR A 204 21.09 -19.24 8.76
N SER A 205 19.83 -19.55 9.07
CA SER A 205 19.12 -19.07 10.26
C SER A 205 18.46 -20.23 11.02
N PRO A 206 19.24 -21.18 11.55
CA PRO A 206 18.71 -22.37 12.21
C PRO A 206 17.86 -22.05 13.44
N MET A 207 18.14 -20.94 14.14
CA MET A 207 17.40 -20.51 15.33
C MET A 207 15.90 -20.29 15.08
N LEU A 208 15.49 -20.02 13.83
CA LEU A 208 14.08 -19.82 13.47
C LEU A 208 13.27 -21.13 13.43
N PHE A 209 13.94 -22.28 13.45
CA PHE A 209 13.34 -23.60 13.27
C PHE A 209 13.56 -24.52 14.48
N VAL A 210 14.25 -24.04 15.51
CA VAL A 210 14.30 -24.75 16.79
C VAL A 210 12.92 -24.56 17.41
N GLU A 211 12.11 -25.64 17.47
CA GLU A 211 10.79 -25.59 18.08
C GLU A 211 10.87 -24.99 19.50
N ASP A 212 9.92 -24.11 19.82
CA ASP A 212 9.62 -23.69 21.21
C ASP A 212 8.98 -24.87 21.99
N GLY A 213 9.58 -26.05 21.90
CA GLY A 213 9.17 -27.28 22.56
C GLY A 213 10.04 -27.56 23.79
N ALA A 214 9.82 -26.82 24.87
CA ALA A 214 9.97 -27.26 26.27
C ALA A 214 9.84 -26.10 27.27
N ALA A 215 8.60 -25.76 27.64
CA ALA A 215 8.19 -25.41 29.02
C ALA A 215 6.67 -25.25 29.06
#